data_AF-A0A379FVM1-F1
#
_entry.id   AF-A0A379FVM1-F1
#
_cell.length_a   1.000
_cell.length_b   1.000
_cell.length_c   1.000
_cell.angle_alpha   90.00
_cell.angle_beta   90.00
_cell.angle_gamma   90.00
#
_symmetry.space_group_name_H-M   'P 1'
#
loop_
_entity.id
_entity.type
_entity.pdbx_description
1 polymer ?
#
loop_
_entity_poly.entity_id
_entity_poly.type
_entity_poly.pdbx_seq_one_letter_code
_entity_poly.pdbx_strand_id
1 'polypeptide(L)'
;MREFPMVGSLYIYPASDELKAELHESLAVFFSTEVRPLEYGLTDVDGILVLRLLGSQTEPMMACFAHIWQATRQYWLGYYPDPPRIWAT
;
A
#
# COMPACT_ATOMS: atom_id res chain seq x y z
N MET A 1 -18.03 -8.56 -1.37
CA MET A 1 -17.39 -7.24 -1.29
C MET A 1 -17.19 -6.72 -2.69
N ARG A 2 -18.06 -5.84 -3.23
CA ARG A 2 -17.96 -5.31 -4.62
C ARG A 2 -17.51 -6.35 -5.67
N GLU A 3 -17.98 -7.59 -5.57
CA GLU A 3 -17.63 -8.72 -6.45
C GLU A 3 -16.16 -9.21 -6.45
N PHE A 4 -15.28 -8.66 -5.60
CA PHE A 4 -13.91 -9.16 -5.44
C PHE A 4 -13.83 -10.33 -4.44
N PRO A 5 -13.10 -11.41 -4.76
CA PRO A 5 -12.92 -12.54 -3.86
C PRO A 5 -11.89 -12.29 -2.75
N MET A 6 -10.97 -11.33 -2.92
CA MET A 6 -9.90 -11.03 -1.97
C MET A 6 -9.99 -9.60 -1.42
N VAL A 7 -9.71 -9.46 -0.12
CA VAL A 7 -9.58 -8.17 0.57
C VAL A 7 -8.34 -8.19 1.46
N GLY A 8 -7.64 -7.05 1.51
CA GLY A 8 -6.49 -6.85 2.37
C GLY A 8 -6.47 -5.45 2.93
N SER A 9 -5.82 -5.26 4.07
CA SER A 9 -5.62 -3.93 4.65
C SER A 9 -4.22 -3.79 5.25
N LEU A 10 -3.57 -2.67 4.96
CA LEU A 10 -2.32 -2.24 5.54
C LEU A 10 -2.58 -1.01 6.40
N TYR A 11 -2.12 -1.06 7.66
CA TYR A 11 -2.27 0.01 8.63
C TYR A 11 -0.91 0.66 8.88
N ILE A 12 -0.85 1.97 8.78
CA ILE A 12 0.39 2.75 8.84
C ILE A 12 0.22 3.82 9.91
N TYR A 13 1.16 3.87 10.85
CA TYR A 13 1.20 4.84 11.93
C TYR A 13 2.65 5.25 12.20
N PRO A 14 2.94 6.54 12.43
CA PRO A 14 1.99 7.67 12.46
C PRO A 14 1.58 8.17 11.07
N ALA A 15 0.34 8.63 10.92
CA ALA A 15 -0.10 9.36 9.75
C ALA A 15 0.38 10.83 9.80
N SER A 16 0.62 11.40 8.62
CA SER A 16 0.70 12.84 8.39
C SER A 16 0.15 13.15 7.00
N ASP A 17 -0.23 14.40 6.76
CA ASP A 17 -0.73 14.84 5.46
C ASP A 17 0.34 14.67 4.36
N GLU A 18 1.61 14.91 4.70
CA GLU A 18 2.75 14.73 3.79
C GLU A 18 2.94 13.26 3.45
N LEU A 19 2.95 12.36 4.44
CA LEU A 19 3.06 10.92 4.18
C LEU A 19 1.89 10.44 3.32
N LYS A 20 0.67 10.93 3.58
CA LYS A 20 -0.50 10.57 2.78
C LYS A 20 -0.36 11.01 1.32
N ALA A 21 0.15 12.22 1.08
CA ALA A 21 0.42 12.73 -0.27
C ALA A 21 1.47 11.87 -0.99
N GLU A 22 2.59 11.57 -0.32
CA GLU A 22 3.65 10.70 -0.84
C GLU A 22 3.13 9.31 -1.20
N LEU A 23 2.30 8.71 -0.34
CA LEU A 23 1.71 7.39 -0.63
C LEU A 23 0.68 7.45 -1.75
N HIS A 24 -0.08 8.54 -1.91
CA HIS A 24 -0.95 8.71 -3.07
C HIS A 24 -0.16 8.74 -4.38
N GLU A 25 0.95 9.46 -4.44
CA GLU A 25 1.84 9.48 -5.61
C GLU A 25 2.43 8.09 -5.87
N SER A 26 2.92 7.42 -4.82
CA SER A 26 3.48 6.07 -4.92
C SER A 26 2.45 5.04 -5.42
N LEU A 27 1.20 5.13 -4.99
CA LEU A 27 0.09 4.29 -5.48
C LEU A 27 -0.21 4.59 -6.96
N ALA A 28 -0.25 5.86 -7.35
CA ALA A 28 -0.48 6.24 -8.75
C ALA A 28 0.60 5.66 -9.68
N VAL A 29 1.87 5.72 -9.28
CA VAL A 29 2.98 5.09 -10.01
C VAL A 29 2.79 3.58 -10.08
N PHE A 30 2.52 2.90 -8.97
CA PHE A 30 2.30 1.45 -8.92
C PHE A 30 1.20 1.01 -9.90
N PHE A 31 0.02 1.65 -9.82
CA PHE A 31 -1.12 1.32 -10.67
C PHE A 31 -0.98 1.75 -12.13
N SER A 32 -0.06 2.66 -12.46
CA SER A 32 0.29 2.95 -13.85
C SER A 32 1.03 1.81 -14.54
N THR A 33 1.72 0.96 -13.76
CA THR A 33 2.54 -0.16 -14.26
C THR A 33 1.89 -1.53 -14.10
N GLU A 34 0.96 -1.67 -13.15
CA GLU A 34 0.27 -2.93 -12.86
C GLU A 34 -0.92 -3.14 -13.81
N VAL A 35 -0.92 -4.25 -14.54
CA VAL A 35 -1.94 -4.55 -15.57
C VAL A 35 -3.18 -5.24 -14.97
N ARG A 36 -3.12 -5.66 -13.70
CA ARG A 36 -4.16 -6.47 -13.06
C ARG A 36 -5.20 -5.61 -12.32
N PRO A 37 -6.49 -6.01 -12.34
CA PRO A 37 -7.56 -5.25 -11.69
C PRO A 37 -7.45 -5.35 -10.17
N LEU A 38 -7.07 -4.24 -9.57
CA LEU A 38 -7.02 -4.00 -8.14
C LEU A 38 -7.74 -2.67 -7.86
N GLU A 39 -8.65 -2.69 -6.91
CA GLU A 39 -9.25 -1.46 -6.38
C GLU A 39 -8.59 -1.13 -5.05
N TYR A 40 -8.37 0.15 -4.78
CA TYR A 40 -7.81 0.58 -3.52
C TYR A 40 -8.52 1.79 -2.92
N GLY A 41 -8.36 1.95 -1.61
CA GLY A 41 -8.70 3.19 -0.91
C GLY A 41 -7.67 3.46 0.17
N LEU A 42 -7.20 4.71 0.26
CA LEU A 42 -6.32 5.20 1.31
C LEU A 42 -7.08 6.23 2.15
N THR A 43 -7.21 6.00 3.45
CA THR A 43 -7.99 6.88 4.35
C THR A 43 -7.22 7.12 5.63
N ASP A 44 -7.25 8.35 6.15
CA ASP A 44 -6.76 8.66 7.48
C ASP A 44 -7.90 8.49 8.49
N VAL A 45 -7.67 7.70 9.52
CA VAL A 45 -8.58 7.48 10.64
C VAL A 45 -7.80 7.68 11.93
N ASP A 46 -8.05 8.81 12.60
CA ASP A 46 -7.44 9.17 13.90
C ASP A 46 -5.90 9.06 13.93
N GLY A 47 -5.23 9.45 12.84
CA GLY A 47 -3.77 9.41 12.74
C GLY A 47 -3.22 8.06 12.29
N ILE A 48 -4.07 7.15 11.81
CA ILE A 48 -3.69 5.88 11.19
C ILE A 48 -4.11 5.93 9.72
N LEU A 49 -3.14 5.83 8.81
CA LEU A 49 -3.44 5.63 7.39
C LEU A 49 -3.81 4.17 7.17
N VAL A 50 -5.00 3.96 6.61
CA VAL A 50 -5.55 2.66 6.26
C VAL A 50 -5.59 2.54 4.74
N LEU A 51 -4.73 1.69 4.18
CA LEU A 51 -4.80 1.27 2.79
C LEU A 51 -5.62 -0.02 2.72
N ARG A 52 -6.74 0.00 2.01
CA ARG A 52 -7.56 -1.18 1.70
C ARG A 52 -7.40 -1.55 0.23
N LEU A 53 -7.19 -2.83 -0.05
CA LEU A 53 -7.15 -3.38 -1.39
C LEU A 53 -8.28 -4.39 -1.59
N LEU A 54 -8.88 -4.38 -2.77
CA LEU A 54 -9.78 -5.42 -3.28
C LEU A 54 -9.20 -5.97 -4.58
N GLY A 55 -9.15 -7.29 -4.71
CA GLY A 55 -8.51 -7.95 -5.85
C GLY A 55 -9.03 -9.35 -6.09
N SER A 56 -8.56 -9.94 -7.21
CA SER A 56 -8.87 -11.33 -7.57
C SER A 56 -7.77 -12.31 -7.19
N GLN A 57 -6.56 -11.83 -6.90
CA GLN A 57 -5.38 -12.63 -6.59
C GLN A 57 -4.58 -11.95 -5.47
N THR A 58 -3.86 -12.76 -4.69
CA THR A 58 -3.04 -12.29 -3.57
C THR A 58 -1.74 -11.65 -4.03
N GLU A 59 -1.07 -12.18 -5.06
CA GLU A 59 0.24 -11.68 -5.49
C GLU A 59 0.25 -10.17 -5.79
N PRO A 60 -0.70 -9.61 -6.58
CA PRO A 60 -0.72 -8.16 -6.85
C PRO A 60 -0.99 -7.34 -5.59
N MET A 61 -1.80 -7.87 -4.67
CA MET A 61 -2.10 -7.20 -3.39
C MET A 61 -0.86 -7.16 -2.49
N MET A 62 -0.13 -8.27 -2.41
CA MET A 62 1.12 -8.36 -1.65
C MET A 62 2.22 -7.48 -2.25
N ALA A 63 2.32 -7.41 -3.58
CA ALA A 63 3.23 -6.49 -4.27
C ALA A 63 2.92 -5.03 -3.94
N CYS A 64 1.64 -4.64 -3.95
CA CYS A 64 1.20 -3.31 -3.56
C CYS A 64 1.53 -3.00 -2.08
N PHE A 65 1.28 -3.95 -1.16
CA PHE A 65 1.65 -3.76 0.24
C PHE A 65 3.15 -3.64 0.46
N ALA A 66 3.96 -4.45 -0.22
CA ALA A 66 5.42 -4.35 -0.15
C ALA A 66 5.91 -2.98 -0.66
N HIS A 67 5.40 -2.52 -1.80
CA HIS A 67 5.69 -1.20 -2.37
C HIS A 67 5.38 -0.07 -1.37
N ILE A 68 4.17 -0.07 -0.80
CA ILE A 68 3.74 0.98 0.13
C ILE A 68 4.49 0.92 1.45
N TRP A 69 4.83 -0.28 1.93
CA TRP A 69 5.69 -0.42 3.09
C TRP A 69 7.08 0.17 2.83
N GLN A 70 7.68 -0.07 1.67
CA GLN A 70 8.98 0.49 1.32
C GLN A 70 8.93 2.01 1.19
N ALA A 71 7.92 2.55 0.49
CA ALA A 71 7.72 3.99 0.35
C ALA A 71 7.55 4.68 1.71
N THR A 72 6.72 4.11 2.60
CA THR A 72 6.52 4.61 3.97
C THR A 72 7.84 4.68 4.74
N ARG A 73 8.64 3.61 4.68
CA ARG A 73 9.91 3.53 5.40
C ARG A 73 10.96 4.46 4.79
N GLN A 74 10.99 4.61 3.48
CA GLN A 74 11.86 5.57 2.81
C GLN A 74 11.53 6.99 3.28
N TYR A 75 10.25 7.35 3.34
CA TYR A 75 9.82 8.64 3.85
C TYR A 75 10.29 8.89 5.29
N TRP A 76 10.12 7.91 6.19
CA TRP A 76 10.51 8.07 7.59
C TRP A 76 12.02 8.00 7.86
N LEU A 77 12.76 7.20 7.11
CA LEU A 77 14.16 6.87 7.42
C LEU A 77 15.17 7.48 6.44
N GLY A 78 14.71 8.01 5.31
CA GLY A 78 15.56 8.59 4.27
C GLY A 78 16.33 7.57 3.43
N TYR A 79 16.06 6.27 3.54
CA TYR A 79 16.68 5.22 2.73
C TYR A 79 15.66 4.17 2.29
N TYR A 80 15.93 3.47 1.18
CA TYR A 80 15.05 2.43 0.65
C TYR A 80 15.38 1.07 1.30
N PRO A 81 14.54 0.55 2.23
CA PRO A 81 14.80 -0.76 2.82
C PRO A 81 14.43 -1.90 1.87
N ASP A 82 15.05 -3.06 2.06
CA ASP A 82 14.54 -4.30 1.49
C ASP A 82 13.13 -4.60 2.02
N PRO A 83 12.23 -5.22 1.21
CA PRO A 83 10.91 -5.62 1.66
C PRO A 83 10.98 -6.49 2.92
N PRO A 84 9.95 -6.46 3.78
CA PRO A 84 9.97 -7.25 5.01
C PRO A 84 10.03 -8.73 4.66
N ARG A 85 10.98 -9.46 5.26
CA ARG A 85 11.22 -10.90 4.99
C ARG A 85 9.98 -11.79 5.12
N ILE A 86 9.01 -11.36 5.93
CA ILE A 86 7.72 -12.05 6.17
C ILE A 86 6.87 -12.11 4.88
N TRP A 87 7.14 -11.22 3.92
CA TRP A 87 6.46 -11.15 2.62
C TRP A 87 7.33 -11.61 1.45
N ALA A 88 8.54 -12.14 1.73
CA ALA A 88 9.51 -12.57 0.72
C ALA A 88 9.49 -14.10 0.47
N THR A 89 8.36 -14.76 0.78
CA THR A 89 8.17 -16.22 0.60
C THR A 89 7.64 -16.57 -0.77
#